data_AF-A0AAN7HDJ8-F1
#
_entry.id   AF-A0AAN7HDJ8-F1
#
_cell.length_a   1.000
_cell.length_b   1.000
_cell.length_c   1.000
_cell.angle_alpha   90.00
_cell.angle_beta   90.00
_cell.angle_gamma   90.00
#
_symmetry.space_group_name_H-M   'P 1'
#
loop_
_entity.id
_entity.type
_entity.pdbx_description
1 polymer ?
#
loop_
_entity_poly.entity_id
_entity_poly.type
_entity_poly.pdbx_seq_one_letter_code
_entity_poly.pdbx_strand_id
1 'polypeptide(L)'
;MGESLEPTETGAASPVNGKRKAETELEREAKKSPLASNDQNPTADEAGGAQAPGLADTTDKPLSKNQLKRMRRQQQWEEYKQDRRAKRKDKRHERQARKRAEKEAKIAEAEAAGIDPATVLKPQKEPWKYRPVPVSFIIDCDFEQYMREQEIVSLSSQIVRSYAMNRKSKYQASLHLSSWKGKLKERFETVLKNAHKNWKNVGFHEGDFREAAKQVREQMMGPQGGGMIDLIRPPSEDGQNQVPNAGGGSANPAAEAEPEGEDVDRTIVYLTSESPYTLERLEANTSYVIGGLVDRNREKGLCYKRAREFKVRTAKLPIGEYMAMQSRYVLTTNQVVEIMAKWLECGDWGKAFLDVIPKRKGGTLKSGDAESRGSKEENGVSDEEEDESAEEPAPGAEVPSEEKTTPQPETQQQDITQ
;
A
#
# COMPACT_ATOMS: atom_id res chain seq x y z
N MET A 1 80.78 20.16 46.79
CA MET A 1 79.91 21.33 46.61
C MET A 1 78.51 20.74 46.37
N GLY A 2 77.61 20.63 47.36
CA GLY A 2 76.85 21.72 48.01
C GLY A 2 76.04 22.45 46.93
N GLU A 3 74.70 22.46 46.84
CA GLU A 3 73.54 22.46 47.77
C GLU A 3 72.34 21.81 47.01
N SER A 4 71.46 20.97 47.58
CA SER A 4 70.33 21.19 48.52
C SER A 4 69.10 21.94 47.96
N LEU A 5 67.92 21.38 48.29
CA LEU A 5 66.51 21.88 48.23
C LEU A 5 65.76 21.59 46.92
N GLU A 6 64.53 21.03 46.88
CA GLU A 6 63.64 20.29 47.78
C GLU A 6 62.49 19.77 46.87
N PRO A 7 61.78 18.66 47.22
CA PRO A 7 60.72 18.08 46.39
C PRO A 7 59.34 18.55 46.87
N THR A 8 58.42 18.84 45.94
CA THR A 8 57.01 19.07 46.28
C THR A 8 56.15 17.86 45.91
N GLU A 9 55.77 17.13 46.96
CA GLU A 9 54.57 16.29 47.00
C GLU A 9 53.30 17.13 46.80
N THR A 10 52.32 16.57 46.10
CA THR A 10 50.88 16.58 46.43
C THR A 10 50.24 15.59 45.43
N GLY A 11 49.44 14.60 45.80
CA GLY A 11 48.39 14.60 46.81
C GLY A 11 47.10 14.23 46.07
N ALA A 12 46.65 13.00 46.27
CA ALA A 12 45.45 12.42 45.65
C ALA A 12 44.17 13.23 45.94
N ALA A 13 43.26 13.32 44.97
CA ALA A 13 41.82 13.35 45.20
C ALA A 13 41.04 13.20 43.87
N SER A 14 40.23 12.14 43.78
CA SER A 14 39.10 12.06 42.86
C SER A 14 38.07 13.16 43.14
N PRO A 15 37.23 13.51 42.16
CA PRO A 15 35.87 13.89 42.48
C PRO A 15 34.86 12.98 41.77
N VAL A 16 34.18 12.19 42.60
CA VAL A 16 32.79 11.80 42.39
C VAL A 16 31.92 13.03 42.63
N ASN A 17 31.11 13.44 41.65
CA ASN A 17 29.84 14.14 41.86
C ASN A 17 29.06 14.11 40.53
N GLY A 18 27.81 13.66 40.42
CA GLY A 18 26.76 13.65 41.42
C GLY A 18 25.95 14.94 41.34
N LYS A 19 24.76 14.84 40.74
CA LYS A 19 23.59 15.72 40.90
C LYS A 19 23.70 17.17 40.40
N ARG A 20 22.96 17.49 39.32
CA ARG A 20 21.78 18.40 39.34
C ARG A 20 21.40 18.88 37.94
N LYS A 21 20.18 18.57 37.52
CA LYS A 21 19.15 19.54 37.05
C LYS A 21 17.85 18.77 36.78
N ALA A 22 17.23 18.33 37.87
CA ALA A 22 15.81 18.01 37.95
C ALA A 22 15.26 19.00 38.97
N GLU A 23 14.83 20.16 38.50
CA GLU A 23 14.18 21.22 39.30
C GLU A 23 13.51 22.17 38.31
N THR A 24 12.37 21.72 37.75
CA THR A 24 11.26 22.56 37.27
C THR A 24 10.09 21.65 36.88
N GLU A 25 9.65 20.79 37.80
CA GLU A 25 8.38 20.09 37.66
C GLU A 25 7.85 19.73 39.04
N LEU A 26 7.29 20.72 39.73
CA LEU A 26 6.46 20.54 40.92
C LEU A 26 5.70 21.84 41.14
N GLU A 27 4.61 22.02 40.38
CA GLU A 27 3.42 22.66 40.93
C GLU A 27 2.22 22.39 40.02
N ARG A 28 1.19 21.81 40.63
CA ARG A 28 -0.23 21.75 40.21
C ARG A 28 -0.70 20.54 39.42
N GLU A 29 -0.70 19.39 40.10
CA GLU A 29 -1.92 18.57 40.16
C GLU A 29 -2.42 18.50 41.61
N ALA A 30 -3.57 19.10 41.88
CA ALA A 30 -4.53 18.64 42.89
C ALA A 30 -5.81 19.48 42.77
N LYS A 31 -6.87 18.89 42.20
CA LYS A 31 -8.15 18.66 42.89
C LYS A 31 -9.21 18.15 41.92
N LYS A 32 -9.68 16.93 42.16
CA LYS A 32 -10.89 16.34 41.59
C LYS A 32 -12.02 16.41 42.63
N SER A 33 -13.19 16.88 42.15
CA SER A 33 -14.57 16.43 42.49
C SER A 33 -15.20 16.89 43.84
N PRO A 34 -16.55 16.82 44.05
CA PRO A 34 -17.67 16.44 43.15
C PRO A 34 -18.95 17.35 43.18
N LEU A 35 -19.88 17.06 42.25
CA LEU A 35 -21.37 17.20 42.25
C LEU A 35 -22.07 18.47 42.78
N ALA A 36 -22.97 19.05 41.96
CA ALA A 36 -24.44 19.06 42.18
C ALA A 36 -25.20 19.87 41.11
N SER A 37 -26.35 19.33 40.73
CA SER A 37 -27.46 19.91 39.97
C SER A 37 -28.02 21.20 40.61
N ASN A 38 -28.42 22.19 39.80
CA ASN A 38 -29.81 22.64 39.83
C ASN A 38 -30.18 23.46 38.58
N ASP A 39 -31.41 23.19 38.14
CA ASP A 39 -32.22 23.93 37.18
C ASP A 39 -32.48 25.37 37.65
N GLN A 40 -32.57 26.33 36.73
CA GLN A 40 -33.60 27.39 36.73
C GLN A 40 -33.41 28.37 35.56
N ASN A 41 -34.37 28.33 34.65
CA ASN A 41 -34.75 29.42 33.75
C ASN A 41 -35.30 30.60 34.59
N PRO A 42 -35.22 31.85 34.10
CA PRO A 42 -36.49 32.48 33.76
C PRO A 42 -36.47 33.31 32.46
N THR A 43 -37.68 33.45 31.95
CA THR A 43 -38.18 34.12 30.75
C THR A 43 -38.32 35.64 30.87
N ALA A 44 -38.35 36.28 29.69
CA ALA A 44 -39.04 37.53 29.29
C ALA A 44 -38.43 38.88 29.74
N ASP A 45 -38.12 39.79 28.80
CA ASP A 45 -39.11 40.69 28.18
C ASP A 45 -38.51 41.53 27.04
N GLU A 46 -39.38 41.92 26.10
CA GLU A 46 -39.13 42.82 24.97
C GLU A 46 -39.00 44.29 25.41
N ALA A 47 -38.20 45.09 24.69
CA ALA A 47 -38.54 46.48 24.36
C ALA A 47 -37.69 46.98 23.17
N GLY A 48 -38.38 47.43 22.12
CA GLY A 48 -37.77 48.01 20.92
C GLY A 48 -37.29 49.45 21.10
N GLY A 49 -36.38 49.85 20.21
CA GLY A 49 -35.94 51.22 20.03
C GLY A 49 -35.05 51.34 18.79
N ALA A 50 -35.62 51.78 17.67
CA ALA A 50 -34.90 52.05 16.43
C ALA A 50 -34.28 53.45 16.45
N GLN A 51 -32.99 53.57 16.11
CA GLN A 51 -32.38 54.81 15.60
C GLN A 51 -31.25 54.51 14.60
N ALA A 52 -31.48 55.01 13.37
CA ALA A 52 -30.64 55.42 12.22
C ALA A 52 -29.19 54.89 11.95
N PRO A 53 -28.77 54.83 10.66
CA PRO A 53 -27.58 54.10 10.21
C PRO A 53 -26.30 54.94 10.24
N GLY A 54 -25.25 54.41 10.86
CA GLY A 54 -23.88 54.94 10.80
C GLY A 54 -22.97 54.04 9.95
N LEU A 55 -22.31 54.64 8.95
CA LEU A 55 -21.22 54.04 8.18
C LEU A 55 -19.95 53.89 9.02
N ALA A 56 -19.28 52.74 8.85
CA ALA A 56 -17.97 52.26 9.35
C ALA A 56 -18.20 50.98 10.17
N ASP A 57 -17.65 49.80 9.88
CA ASP A 57 -16.28 49.50 9.48
C ASP A 57 -16.26 48.06 8.94
N THR A 58 -15.77 47.86 7.72
CA THR A 58 -15.53 46.52 7.17
C THR A 58 -14.04 46.40 6.89
N THR A 59 -13.30 45.82 7.83
CA THR A 59 -12.32 44.75 7.61
C THR A 59 -11.51 44.53 8.89
N ASP A 60 -12.01 43.67 9.78
CA ASP A 60 -11.18 42.72 10.54
C ASP A 60 -12.10 41.85 11.38
N LYS A 61 -12.74 40.86 10.74
CA LYS A 61 -13.32 39.75 11.50
C LYS A 61 -12.17 38.84 11.91
N PRO A 62 -11.82 38.72 13.20
CA PRO A 62 -10.76 37.83 13.64
C PRO A 62 -11.11 36.40 13.23
N LEU A 63 -10.11 35.67 12.71
CA LEU A 63 -10.27 34.29 12.23
C LEU A 63 -11.10 33.46 13.23
N SER A 64 -12.13 32.78 12.73
CA SER A 64 -12.99 31.94 13.56
C SER A 64 -12.16 30.92 14.33
N LYS A 65 -12.58 30.55 15.55
CA LYS A 65 -11.91 29.55 16.40
C LYS A 65 -11.56 28.26 15.62
N ASN A 66 -12.37 27.89 14.62
CA ASN A 66 -12.12 26.74 13.75
C ASN A 66 -11.01 26.99 12.72
N GLN A 67 -10.91 28.19 12.15
CA GLN A 67 -9.80 28.57 11.27
C GLN A 67 -8.49 28.66 12.04
N LEU A 68 -8.51 29.21 13.27
CA LEU A 68 -7.34 29.25 14.14
C LEU A 68 -6.85 27.85 14.54
N LYS A 69 -7.78 26.94 14.86
CA LYS A 69 -7.47 25.52 15.15
C LYS A 69 -6.89 24.80 13.93
N ARG A 70 -7.40 25.10 12.72
CA ARG A 70 -6.89 24.54 11.47
C ARG A 70 -5.48 25.05 11.16
N MET A 71 -5.22 26.35 11.34
CA MET A 71 -3.86 26.90 11.17
C MET A 71 -2.86 26.33 12.18
N ARG A 72 -3.23 26.22 13.46
CA ARG A 72 -2.36 25.61 14.48
C ARG A 72 -2.03 24.15 14.15
N ARG A 73 -3.02 23.37 13.72
CA ARG A 73 -2.78 21.98 13.26
C ARG A 73 -1.87 21.94 12.04
N GLN A 74 -1.98 22.91 11.13
CA GLN A 74 -1.13 22.97 9.93
C GLN A 74 0.32 23.36 10.27
N GLN A 75 0.52 24.32 11.17
CA GLN A 75 1.85 24.69 11.69
C GLN A 75 2.49 23.53 12.46
N GLN A 76 1.74 22.89 13.36
CA GLN A 76 2.19 21.68 14.05
C GLN A 76 2.52 20.57 13.07
N TRP A 77 1.75 20.39 12.00
CA TRP A 77 2.06 19.42 10.95
C TRP A 77 3.33 19.78 10.18
N GLU A 78 3.60 21.07 9.90
CA GLU A 78 4.83 21.52 9.23
C GLU A 78 6.07 21.30 10.10
N GLU A 79 5.99 21.61 11.40
CA GLU A 79 7.04 21.34 12.38
C GLU A 79 7.27 19.82 12.53
N TYR A 80 6.19 19.06 12.69
CA TYR A 80 6.23 17.60 12.80
C TYR A 80 6.71 16.94 11.49
N LYS A 81 6.47 17.56 10.34
CA LYS A 81 6.97 17.10 9.04
C LYS A 81 8.49 17.22 8.95
N GLN A 82 9.08 18.28 9.48
CA GLN A 82 10.54 18.43 9.54
C GLN A 82 11.16 17.40 10.49
N ASP A 83 10.57 17.20 11.67
CA ASP A 83 10.99 16.17 12.63
C ASP A 83 10.86 14.76 12.05
N ARG A 84 9.72 14.43 11.41
CA ARG A 84 9.54 13.16 10.67
C ARG A 84 10.60 12.98 9.59
N ARG A 85 10.99 14.04 8.88
CA ARG A 85 12.05 14.00 7.86
C ARG A 85 13.43 13.72 8.48
N ALA A 86 13.74 14.35 9.62
CA ALA A 86 14.98 14.10 10.37
C ALA A 86 15.03 12.67 10.90
N LYS A 87 13.98 12.22 11.60
CA LYS A 87 13.85 10.82 12.08
C LYS A 87 13.97 9.80 10.96
N ARG A 88 13.38 10.05 9.78
CA ARG A 88 13.53 9.20 8.59
C ARG A 88 14.97 9.17 8.07
N LYS A 89 15.69 10.29 8.13
CA LYS A 89 17.11 10.39 7.74
C LYS A 89 17.98 9.60 8.71
N ASP A 90 17.78 9.76 10.01
CA ASP A 90 18.56 9.07 11.04
C ASP A 90 18.34 7.55 10.97
N LYS A 91 17.07 7.11 10.89
CA LYS A 91 16.72 5.69 10.71
C LYS A 91 17.30 5.11 9.41
N ARG A 92 17.45 5.92 8.36
CA ARG A 92 18.14 5.52 7.11
C ARG A 92 19.64 5.35 7.34
N HIS A 93 20.29 6.29 8.03
CA HIS A 93 21.72 6.20 8.35
C HIS A 93 22.01 5.00 9.25
N GLU A 94 21.21 4.78 10.29
CA GLU A 94 21.31 3.62 11.17
C GLU A 94 21.16 2.31 10.40
N ARG A 95 20.13 2.21 9.52
CA ARG A 95 19.94 1.03 8.67
C ARG A 95 21.11 0.82 7.71
N GLN A 96 21.72 1.89 7.20
CA GLN A 96 22.90 1.81 6.33
C GLN A 96 24.14 1.35 7.12
N ALA A 97 24.36 1.87 8.33
CA ALA A 97 25.44 1.46 9.22
C ALA A 97 25.31 -0.02 9.60
N ARG A 98 24.10 -0.47 9.98
CA ARG A 98 23.82 -1.88 10.28
C ARG A 98 24.12 -2.79 9.09
N LYS A 99 23.68 -2.40 7.88
CA LYS A 99 23.97 -3.16 6.65
C LYS A 99 25.46 -3.19 6.31
N ARG A 100 26.20 -2.12 6.63
CA ARG A 100 27.65 -2.06 6.43
C ARG A 100 28.36 -3.01 7.40
N ALA A 101 28.02 -2.94 8.70
CA ALA A 101 28.55 -3.86 9.71
C ALA A 101 28.23 -5.33 9.40
N GLU A 102 27.02 -5.65 8.93
CA GLU A 102 26.65 -7.01 8.50
C GLU A 102 27.48 -7.48 7.29
N LYS A 103 27.77 -6.59 6.34
CA LYS A 103 28.65 -6.90 5.21
C LYS A 103 30.08 -7.10 5.66
N GLU A 104 30.60 -6.25 6.54
CA GLU A 104 31.95 -6.38 7.12
C GLU A 104 32.10 -7.69 7.91
N ALA A 105 31.09 -8.07 8.70
CA ALA A 105 31.07 -9.37 9.39
C ALA A 105 31.09 -10.55 8.41
N LYS A 106 30.29 -10.50 7.33
CA LYS A 106 30.29 -11.53 6.27
C LYS A 106 31.61 -11.61 5.51
N ILE A 107 32.27 -10.48 5.30
CA ILE A 107 33.61 -10.42 4.71
C ILE A 107 34.63 -11.08 5.65
N ALA A 108 34.62 -10.71 6.94
CA ALA A 108 35.53 -11.27 7.93
C ALA A 108 35.34 -12.79 8.11
N GLU A 109 34.10 -13.28 8.08
CA GLU A 109 33.79 -14.71 8.11
C GLU A 109 34.28 -15.44 6.85
N ALA A 110 34.10 -14.84 5.67
CA ALA A 110 34.59 -15.39 4.41
C ALA A 110 36.13 -15.46 4.38
N GLU A 111 36.80 -14.39 4.82
CA GLU A 111 38.26 -14.32 4.94
C GLU A 111 38.79 -15.38 5.92
N ALA A 112 38.14 -15.54 7.08
CA ALA A 112 38.50 -16.57 8.06
C ALA A 112 38.31 -18.01 7.52
N ALA A 113 37.33 -18.22 6.64
CA ALA A 113 37.08 -19.50 5.98
C ALA A 113 37.93 -19.73 4.71
N GLY A 114 38.79 -18.78 4.32
CA GLY A 114 39.57 -18.85 3.08
C GLY A 114 38.73 -18.77 1.81
N ILE A 115 37.51 -18.25 1.90
CA ILE A 115 36.56 -18.07 0.80
C ILE A 115 36.72 -16.63 0.28
N ASP A 116 36.82 -16.46 -1.04
CA ASP A 116 36.89 -15.13 -1.66
C ASP A 116 35.66 -14.27 -1.24
N PRO A 117 35.86 -13.12 -0.55
CA PRO A 117 34.78 -12.25 -0.11
C PRO A 117 33.83 -11.81 -1.24
N ALA A 118 34.32 -11.73 -2.47
CA ALA A 118 33.51 -11.40 -3.63
C ALA A 118 32.44 -12.46 -3.94
N THR A 119 32.63 -13.72 -3.53
CA THR A 119 31.64 -14.79 -3.71
C THR A 119 30.51 -14.73 -2.69
N VAL A 120 30.79 -14.28 -1.46
CA VAL A 120 29.82 -14.17 -0.35
C VAL A 120 29.00 -12.88 -0.43
N LEU A 121 29.60 -11.80 -0.96
CA LEU A 121 28.92 -10.51 -1.14
C LEU A 121 28.01 -10.45 -2.37
N LYS A 122 28.14 -11.39 -3.32
CA LYS A 122 27.25 -11.44 -4.48
C LYS A 122 25.81 -11.61 -4.00
N PRO A 123 24.89 -10.70 -4.36
CA PRO A 123 23.49 -10.88 -4.02
C PRO A 123 23.00 -12.17 -4.65
N GLN A 124 22.65 -13.16 -3.82
CA GLN A 124 22.00 -14.43 -4.20
C GLN A 124 20.62 -14.23 -4.86
N LYS A 125 20.21 -12.99 -5.16
CA LYS A 125 18.92 -12.72 -5.78
C LYS A 125 19.06 -12.87 -7.28
N GLU A 126 18.28 -13.78 -7.84
CA GLU A 126 18.08 -13.84 -9.28
C GLU A 126 17.71 -12.45 -9.82
N PRO A 127 18.23 -12.07 -10.99
CA PRO A 127 17.82 -10.84 -11.64
C PRO A 127 16.30 -10.87 -11.86
N TRP A 128 15.66 -9.72 -11.71
CA TRP A 128 14.23 -9.59 -11.98
C TRP A 128 13.94 -9.97 -13.43
N LYS A 129 12.98 -10.87 -13.64
CA LYS A 129 12.59 -11.37 -14.95
C LYS A 129 11.17 -10.89 -15.25
N TYR A 130 11.00 -10.22 -16.39
CA TYR A 130 9.69 -9.84 -16.90
C TYR A 130 8.98 -11.08 -17.47
N ARG A 131 7.81 -11.42 -16.91
CA ARG A 131 6.97 -12.58 -17.24
C ARG A 131 5.50 -12.16 -17.28
N PRO A 132 5.09 -11.38 -18.30
CA PRO A 132 3.68 -11.01 -18.46
C PRO A 132 2.83 -12.26 -18.69
N VAL A 133 1.58 -12.22 -18.24
CA VAL A 133 0.57 -13.27 -18.45
C VAL A 133 -0.71 -12.66 -19.03
N PRO A 134 -1.52 -13.43 -19.79
CA PRO A 134 -2.78 -12.94 -20.38
C PRO A 134 -3.88 -12.87 -19.32
N VAL A 135 -3.68 -12.06 -18.28
CA VAL A 135 -4.66 -11.72 -17.25
C VAL A 135 -4.53 -10.22 -17.01
N SER A 136 -5.65 -9.52 -16.87
CA SER A 136 -5.63 -8.09 -16.54
C SER A 136 -6.34 -7.77 -15.24
N PHE A 137 -5.80 -6.78 -14.53
CA PHE A 137 -6.42 -6.17 -13.36
C PHE A 137 -6.83 -4.74 -13.74
N ILE A 138 -8.12 -4.45 -13.71
CA ILE A 138 -8.67 -3.12 -14.01
C ILE A 138 -9.14 -2.48 -12.71
N ILE A 139 -8.61 -1.30 -12.37
CA ILE A 139 -9.09 -0.48 -11.27
C ILE A 139 -10.13 0.49 -11.85
N ASP A 140 -11.40 0.30 -11.48
CA ASP A 140 -12.52 1.15 -11.93
C ASP A 140 -12.55 2.44 -11.11
N CYS A 141 -12.17 3.57 -11.70
CA CYS A 141 -12.06 4.85 -11.00
C CYS A 141 -13.29 5.76 -11.12
N ASP A 142 -14.44 5.25 -11.58
CA ASP A 142 -15.69 6.04 -11.76
C ASP A 142 -16.47 6.27 -10.45
N PHE A 143 -15.76 6.45 -9.34
CA PHE A 143 -16.33 6.58 -7.99
C PHE A 143 -15.90 7.84 -7.25
N GLU A 144 -15.31 8.81 -7.95
CA GLU A 144 -14.78 10.04 -7.34
C GLU A 144 -15.81 10.78 -6.47
N GLN A 145 -17.07 10.83 -6.91
CA GLN A 145 -18.20 11.44 -6.20
C GLN A 145 -18.53 10.80 -4.84
N TYR A 146 -18.08 9.56 -4.61
CA TYR A 146 -18.27 8.85 -3.35
C TYR A 146 -17.09 9.01 -2.38
N MET A 147 -16.03 9.72 -2.78
CA MET A 147 -14.80 9.87 -2.00
C MET A 147 -14.54 11.32 -1.59
N ARG A 148 -14.04 11.50 -0.37
CA ARG A 148 -13.42 12.74 0.10
C ARG A 148 -12.04 12.89 -0.52
N GLU A 149 -11.49 14.10 -0.52
CA GLU A 149 -10.17 14.36 -1.10
C GLU A 149 -9.04 13.53 -0.45
N GLN A 150 -9.11 13.30 0.87
CA GLN A 150 -8.18 12.42 1.58
C GLN A 150 -8.32 10.94 1.17
N GLU A 151 -9.54 10.52 0.82
CA GLU A 151 -9.82 9.18 0.30
C GLU A 151 -9.26 9.04 -1.14
N ILE A 152 -9.33 10.08 -1.98
CA ILE A 152 -8.68 10.13 -3.31
C ILE A 152 -7.15 10.07 -3.17
N VAL A 153 -6.57 10.81 -2.22
CA VAL A 153 -5.14 10.70 -1.89
C VAL A 153 -4.78 9.26 -1.53
N SER A 154 -5.59 8.63 -0.68
CA SER A 154 -5.38 7.24 -0.29
C SER A 154 -5.48 6.28 -1.48
N LEU A 155 -6.47 6.46 -2.36
CA LEU A 155 -6.62 5.67 -3.58
C LEU A 155 -5.40 5.80 -4.49
N SER A 156 -4.86 7.02 -4.68
CA SER A 156 -3.65 7.24 -5.48
C SER A 156 -2.44 6.46 -4.95
N SER A 157 -2.24 6.44 -3.62
CA SER A 157 -1.18 5.65 -2.99
C SER A 157 -1.43 4.15 -3.13
N GLN A 158 -2.69 3.70 -3.06
CA GLN A 158 -3.05 2.30 -3.28
C GLN A 158 -2.75 1.86 -4.72
N ILE A 159 -3.07 2.67 -5.74
CA ILE A 159 -2.75 2.39 -7.15
C ILE A 159 -1.23 2.27 -7.35
N VAL A 160 -0.43 3.20 -6.79
CA VAL A 160 1.03 3.13 -6.86
C VAL A 160 1.54 1.82 -6.24
N ARG A 161 0.97 1.41 -5.10
CA ARG A 161 1.34 0.16 -4.42
C ARG A 161 0.95 -1.05 -5.26
N SER A 162 -0.26 -1.06 -5.86
CA SER A 162 -0.72 -2.09 -6.78
C SER A 162 0.26 -2.30 -7.93
N TYR A 163 0.68 -1.21 -8.59
CA TYR A 163 1.68 -1.27 -9.66
C TYR A 163 3.01 -1.83 -9.16
N ALA A 164 3.51 -1.31 -8.04
CA ALA A 164 4.81 -1.71 -7.50
C ALA A 164 4.88 -3.18 -7.09
N MET A 165 3.80 -3.74 -6.53
CA MET A 165 3.73 -5.16 -6.13
C MET A 165 3.52 -6.06 -7.33
N ASN A 166 2.59 -5.73 -8.23
CA ASN A 166 2.35 -6.49 -9.45
C ASN A 166 3.63 -6.59 -10.31
N ARG A 167 4.35 -5.48 -10.51
CA ARG A 167 5.63 -5.48 -11.25
C ARG A 167 6.68 -6.41 -10.63
N LYS A 168 6.70 -6.56 -9.31
CA LYS A 168 7.67 -7.40 -8.59
C LYS A 168 7.26 -8.87 -8.48
N SER A 169 6.01 -9.19 -8.80
CA SER A 169 5.48 -10.55 -8.70
C SER A 169 6.15 -11.46 -9.73
N LYS A 170 6.17 -12.77 -9.51
CA LYS A 170 6.79 -13.76 -10.41
C LYS A 170 6.15 -13.76 -11.80
N TYR A 171 4.84 -13.64 -11.84
CA TYR A 171 4.04 -13.47 -13.05
C TYR A 171 3.30 -12.14 -12.95
N GLN A 172 3.31 -11.34 -14.00
CA GLN A 172 2.74 -9.99 -13.96
C GLN A 172 1.53 -9.88 -14.87
N ALA A 173 0.36 -9.69 -14.28
CA ALA A 173 -0.84 -9.29 -15.00
C ALA A 173 -0.66 -7.86 -15.57
N SER A 174 -1.38 -7.50 -16.63
CA SER A 174 -1.44 -6.11 -17.05
C SER A 174 -2.33 -5.32 -16.09
N LEU A 175 -1.90 -4.12 -15.66
CA LEU A 175 -2.67 -3.29 -14.72
C LEU A 175 -3.30 -2.11 -15.45
N HIS A 176 -4.59 -1.87 -15.30
CA HIS A 176 -5.28 -0.82 -16.04
C HIS A 176 -6.12 0.04 -15.12
N LEU A 177 -6.24 1.32 -15.45
CA LEU A 177 -7.16 2.24 -14.80
C LEU A 177 -8.21 2.67 -15.80
N SER A 178 -9.48 2.46 -15.49
CA SER A 178 -10.59 2.97 -16.30
C SER A 178 -11.17 4.24 -15.69
N SER A 179 -11.93 4.98 -16.49
CA SER A 179 -12.50 6.27 -16.12
C SER A 179 -11.42 7.23 -15.60
N TRP A 180 -10.29 7.28 -16.31
CA TRP A 180 -9.12 8.10 -16.00
C TRP A 180 -9.40 9.59 -16.24
N LYS A 181 -10.00 10.24 -15.25
CA LYS A 181 -10.41 11.65 -15.28
C LYS A 181 -10.37 12.27 -13.87
N GLY A 182 -10.81 13.52 -13.77
CA GLY A 182 -11.08 14.18 -12.49
C GLY A 182 -9.87 14.42 -11.59
N LYS A 183 -10.13 14.55 -10.28
CA LYS A 183 -9.12 14.85 -9.26
C LYS A 183 -8.06 13.76 -9.14
N LEU A 184 -8.42 12.50 -9.43
CA LEU A 184 -7.44 11.41 -9.41
C LEU A 184 -6.38 11.60 -10.50
N LYS A 185 -6.79 11.87 -11.75
CA LYS A 185 -5.88 12.14 -12.87
C LYS A 185 -5.01 13.38 -12.57
N GLU A 186 -5.63 14.47 -12.14
CA GLU A 186 -4.92 15.71 -11.78
C GLU A 186 -3.83 15.45 -10.73
N ARG A 187 -4.13 14.68 -9.69
CA ARG A 187 -3.15 14.34 -8.64
C ARG A 187 -1.95 13.55 -9.19
N PHE A 188 -2.19 12.64 -10.13
CA PHE A 188 -1.12 11.85 -10.74
C PHE A 188 -0.20 12.68 -11.65
N GLU A 189 -0.77 13.68 -12.32
CA GLU A 189 -0.03 14.58 -13.21
C GLU A 189 0.73 15.66 -12.41
N THR A 190 0.16 16.13 -11.30
CA THR A 190 0.73 17.20 -10.47
C THR A 190 1.58 16.66 -9.32
N VAL A 191 0.96 16.15 -8.25
CA VAL A 191 1.62 15.74 -7.00
C VAL A 191 2.58 14.58 -7.24
N LEU A 192 2.14 13.56 -8.00
CA LEU A 192 2.97 12.42 -8.36
C LEU A 192 3.85 12.68 -9.60
N LYS A 193 3.87 13.92 -10.10
CA LYS A 193 4.77 14.41 -11.16
C LYS A 193 4.84 13.49 -12.37
N ASN A 194 3.70 13.00 -12.84
CA ASN A 194 3.61 12.13 -14.00
C ASN A 194 4.42 10.82 -13.88
N ALA A 195 4.74 10.35 -12.66
CA ALA A 195 5.54 9.13 -12.47
C ALA A 195 4.94 7.90 -13.16
N HIS A 196 3.62 7.88 -13.33
CA HIS A 196 2.87 6.84 -14.01
C HIS A 196 3.19 6.71 -15.52
N LYS A 197 3.69 7.77 -16.17
CA LYS A 197 4.09 7.72 -17.59
C LYS A 197 5.30 6.82 -17.84
N ASN A 198 6.07 6.51 -16.80
CA ASN A 198 7.24 5.63 -16.87
C ASN A 198 6.92 4.18 -16.52
N TRP A 199 5.64 3.86 -16.27
CA TRP A 199 5.23 2.52 -15.88
C TRP A 199 5.14 1.61 -17.10
N LYS A 200 5.41 0.31 -16.88
CA LYS A 200 5.36 -0.71 -17.93
C LYS A 200 4.24 -1.70 -17.64
N ASN A 201 3.67 -2.29 -18.68
CA ASN A 201 2.54 -3.23 -18.55
C ASN A 201 1.35 -2.60 -17.79
N VAL A 202 1.07 -1.33 -18.09
CA VAL A 202 -0.04 -0.57 -17.53
C VAL A 202 -0.79 0.19 -18.62
N GLY A 203 -2.11 0.39 -18.45
CA GLY A 203 -2.91 1.30 -19.29
C GLY A 203 -3.76 2.28 -18.49
N PHE A 204 -4.03 3.44 -19.08
CA PHE A 204 -4.90 4.48 -18.52
C PHE A 204 -5.97 4.81 -19.57
N HIS A 205 -7.23 4.55 -19.25
CA HIS A 205 -8.34 4.62 -20.20
C HIS A 205 -9.37 5.66 -19.72
N GLU A 206 -9.75 6.60 -20.60
CA GLU A 206 -10.76 7.62 -20.26
C GLU A 206 -12.18 7.03 -20.22
N GLY A 207 -12.44 6.00 -21.03
CA GLY A 207 -13.69 5.23 -21.05
C GLY A 207 -13.92 4.38 -19.80
N ASP A 208 -15.09 3.75 -19.69
CA ASP A 208 -15.43 2.89 -18.56
C ASP A 208 -14.61 1.59 -18.51
N PHE A 209 -14.84 0.78 -17.47
CA PHE A 209 -14.09 -0.46 -17.28
C PHE A 209 -14.35 -1.51 -18.37
N ARG A 210 -15.51 -1.48 -19.04
CA ARG A 210 -15.87 -2.42 -20.11
C ARG A 210 -15.15 -2.06 -21.40
N GLU A 211 -15.10 -0.77 -21.74
CA GLU A 211 -14.30 -0.26 -22.86
C GLU A 211 -12.81 -0.55 -22.65
N ALA A 212 -12.31 -0.32 -21.43
CA ALA A 212 -10.95 -0.69 -21.06
C ALA A 212 -10.73 -2.20 -21.23
N ALA A 213 -11.61 -3.04 -20.67
CA ALA A 213 -11.51 -4.50 -20.76
C ALA A 213 -11.46 -5.01 -22.20
N LYS A 214 -12.24 -4.42 -23.12
CA LYS A 214 -12.20 -4.76 -24.54
C LYS A 214 -10.82 -4.50 -25.14
N GLN A 215 -10.26 -3.30 -24.94
CA GLN A 215 -8.94 -2.93 -25.46
C GLN A 215 -7.84 -3.82 -24.88
N VAL A 216 -7.91 -4.12 -23.58
CA VAL A 216 -6.92 -4.96 -22.90
C VAL A 216 -7.00 -6.40 -23.35
N ARG A 217 -8.21 -6.91 -23.61
CA ARG A 217 -8.38 -8.26 -24.15
C ARG A 217 -7.75 -8.41 -25.53
N GLU A 218 -7.92 -7.44 -26.41
CA GLU A 218 -7.25 -7.41 -27.72
C GLU A 218 -5.72 -7.46 -27.57
N GLN A 219 -5.16 -6.76 -26.57
CA GLN A 219 -3.73 -6.81 -26.25
C GLN A 219 -3.29 -8.17 -25.71
N MET A 220 -4.06 -8.76 -24.79
CA MET A 220 -3.78 -10.08 -24.20
C MET A 220 -3.85 -11.23 -25.22
N MET A 221 -4.70 -11.10 -26.25
CA MET A 221 -4.78 -12.08 -27.34
C MET A 221 -3.72 -11.87 -28.43
N GLY A 222 -3.02 -10.73 -28.40
CA GLY A 222 -1.96 -10.40 -29.34
C GLY A 222 -0.61 -11.01 -28.99
N PRO A 223 0.43 -10.80 -29.83
CA PRO A 223 1.78 -11.34 -29.62
C PRO A 223 2.48 -10.80 -28.36
N GLN A 224 1.98 -9.70 -27.79
CA GLN A 224 2.51 -9.08 -26.57
C GLN A 224 1.68 -9.44 -25.31
N GLY A 225 0.70 -10.33 -25.44
CA GLY A 225 -0.26 -10.67 -24.38
C GLY A 225 0.29 -11.49 -23.21
N GLY A 226 1.55 -11.90 -23.31
CA GLY A 226 2.25 -12.63 -22.25
C GLY A 226 2.21 -14.14 -22.40
N GLY A 227 3.01 -14.81 -21.58
CA GLY A 227 3.16 -16.26 -21.60
C GLY A 227 1.98 -16.94 -20.91
N MET A 228 1.44 -17.98 -21.54
CA MET A 228 0.43 -18.84 -20.92
C MET A 228 1.07 -19.68 -19.81
N ILE A 229 0.55 -19.57 -18.58
CA ILE A 229 0.96 -20.41 -17.44
C ILE A 229 -0.11 -21.47 -17.16
N ASP A 230 0.29 -22.61 -16.60
CA ASP A 230 -0.63 -23.74 -16.41
C ASP A 230 -1.79 -23.40 -15.47
N LEU A 231 -1.56 -22.54 -14.47
CA LEU A 231 -2.56 -22.10 -13.50
C LEU A 231 -3.78 -21.40 -14.11
N ILE A 232 -3.65 -20.77 -15.29
CA ILE A 232 -4.71 -19.98 -15.92
C ILE A 232 -5.30 -20.63 -17.17
N ARG A 233 -4.78 -21.79 -17.59
CA ARG A 233 -5.31 -22.53 -18.74
C ARG A 233 -6.70 -23.08 -18.41
N PRO A 234 -7.65 -23.12 -19.36
CA PRO A 234 -8.90 -23.83 -19.13
C PRO A 234 -8.62 -25.28 -18.71
N PRO A 235 -9.43 -25.86 -17.80
CA PRO A 235 -9.29 -27.27 -17.45
C PRO A 235 -9.50 -28.09 -18.72
N SER A 236 -8.63 -29.07 -18.99
CA SER A 236 -8.84 -30.02 -20.08
C SER A 236 -10.10 -30.85 -19.82
N GLU A 237 -10.93 -31.07 -20.84
CA GLU A 237 -12.11 -31.96 -20.75
C GLU A 237 -11.70 -33.39 -20.33
N ASP A 238 -10.47 -33.79 -20.66
CA ASP A 238 -9.86 -35.08 -20.28
C ASP A 238 -9.19 -35.03 -18.89
N GLY A 239 -9.89 -34.65 -17.82
CA GLY A 239 -9.65 -35.01 -16.40
C GLY A 239 -8.25 -35.10 -15.76
N GLN A 240 -7.15 -34.72 -16.40
CA GLN A 240 -5.77 -35.07 -16.00
C GLN A 240 -4.98 -33.91 -15.41
N ASN A 241 -5.43 -32.66 -15.58
CA ASN A 241 -4.90 -31.53 -14.82
C ASN A 241 -5.61 -31.45 -13.46
N GLN A 242 -5.32 -32.41 -12.58
CA GLN A 242 -5.61 -32.28 -11.16
C GLN A 242 -4.79 -31.09 -10.64
N VAL A 243 -5.47 -29.97 -10.45
CA VAL A 243 -5.04 -28.92 -9.53
C VAL A 243 -4.67 -29.61 -8.20
N PRO A 244 -3.55 -29.28 -7.55
CA PRO A 244 -3.27 -29.82 -6.23
C PRO A 244 -4.46 -29.47 -5.33
N ASN A 245 -5.14 -30.53 -4.89
CA ASN A 245 -6.30 -30.52 -4.03
C ASN A 245 -6.09 -29.51 -2.89
N ALA A 246 -6.72 -28.33 -2.96
CA ALA A 246 -6.90 -27.49 -1.80
C ALA A 246 -7.75 -28.32 -0.83
N GLY A 247 -7.15 -28.66 0.32
CA GLY A 247 -7.66 -29.67 1.25
C GLY A 247 -9.17 -29.62 1.43
N GLY A 248 -9.80 -30.80 1.37
CA GLY A 248 -11.22 -30.99 1.59
C GLY A 248 -11.68 -30.37 2.90
N GLY A 249 -12.33 -29.22 2.79
CA GLY A 249 -13.20 -28.66 3.80
C GLY A 249 -14.61 -28.70 3.22
N SER A 250 -15.49 -29.47 3.87
CA SER A 250 -16.91 -29.59 3.54
C SER A 250 -17.52 -28.23 3.17
N ALA A 251 -17.96 -28.11 1.92
CA ALA A 251 -18.75 -26.99 1.46
C ALA A 251 -19.99 -26.88 2.34
N ASN A 252 -20.12 -25.80 3.10
CA ASN A 252 -21.44 -25.35 3.53
C ASN A 252 -22.21 -25.03 2.24
N PRO A 253 -23.49 -25.41 2.09
CA PRO A 253 -24.24 -25.07 0.92
C PRO A 253 -24.45 -23.55 0.93
N ALA A 254 -23.62 -22.83 0.17
CA ALA A 254 -23.94 -21.48 -0.23
C ALA A 254 -25.29 -21.57 -0.95
N ALA A 255 -26.25 -20.72 -0.56
CA ALA A 255 -27.52 -20.59 -1.25
C ALA A 255 -27.27 -20.63 -2.76
N GLU A 256 -27.92 -21.57 -3.46
CA GLU A 256 -27.69 -21.81 -4.89
C GLU A 256 -27.74 -20.47 -5.63
N ALA A 257 -26.58 -20.00 -6.08
CA ALA A 257 -26.51 -18.75 -6.79
C ALA A 257 -27.28 -18.92 -8.10
N GLU A 258 -28.26 -18.05 -8.34
CA GLU A 258 -29.01 -18.02 -9.60
C GLU A 258 -28.06 -18.11 -10.80
N PRO A 259 -28.37 -18.89 -11.85
CA PRO A 259 -27.49 -18.98 -13.01
C PRO A 259 -27.28 -17.60 -13.64
N GLU A 260 -26.04 -17.29 -14.04
CA GLU A 260 -25.73 -16.06 -14.77
C GLU A 260 -26.53 -16.02 -16.09
N GLY A 261 -27.06 -14.84 -16.45
CA GLY A 261 -27.83 -14.67 -17.69
C GLY A 261 -26.98 -14.93 -18.94
N GLU A 262 -27.63 -15.36 -20.04
CA GLU A 262 -26.94 -15.65 -21.31
C GLU A 262 -26.25 -14.43 -21.93
N ASP A 263 -26.72 -13.22 -21.60
CA ASP A 263 -26.21 -11.94 -22.10
C ASP A 263 -25.03 -11.36 -21.30
N VAL A 264 -24.50 -12.13 -20.33
CA VAL A 264 -23.38 -11.70 -19.49
C VAL A 264 -22.04 -11.85 -20.22
N ASP A 265 -21.22 -10.79 -20.22
CA ASP A 265 -19.87 -10.86 -20.76
C ASP A 265 -18.95 -11.69 -19.85
N ARG A 266 -18.64 -12.91 -20.29
CA ARG A 266 -17.78 -13.86 -19.57
C ARG A 266 -16.30 -13.48 -19.56
N THR A 267 -15.88 -12.52 -20.37
CA THR A 267 -14.47 -12.11 -20.45
C THR A 267 -14.09 -11.09 -19.38
N ILE A 268 -15.07 -10.64 -18.60
CA ILE A 268 -14.93 -9.65 -17.53
C ILE A 268 -15.50 -10.21 -16.23
N VAL A 269 -14.75 -10.11 -15.14
CA VAL A 269 -15.20 -10.46 -13.78
C VAL A 269 -15.04 -9.25 -12.87
N TYR A 270 -16.15 -8.68 -12.38
CA TYR A 270 -16.12 -7.61 -11.40
C TYR A 270 -16.03 -8.17 -9.98
N LEU A 271 -14.94 -7.88 -9.29
CA LEU A 271 -14.69 -8.32 -7.92
C LEU A 271 -15.41 -7.43 -6.92
N THR A 272 -16.29 -8.02 -6.12
CA THR A 272 -17.10 -7.32 -5.12
C THR A 272 -17.49 -8.26 -3.98
N SER A 273 -17.43 -7.77 -2.74
CA SER A 273 -17.74 -8.57 -1.54
C SER A 273 -19.18 -9.04 -1.47
N GLU A 274 -20.10 -8.34 -2.14
CA GLU A 274 -21.53 -8.65 -2.14
C GLU A 274 -21.93 -9.66 -3.24
N SER A 275 -20.98 -10.12 -4.07
CA SER A 275 -21.29 -11.12 -5.09
C SER A 275 -21.74 -12.45 -4.44
N PRO A 276 -22.80 -13.09 -4.98
CA PRO A 276 -23.18 -14.42 -4.52
C PRO A 276 -22.17 -15.49 -4.95
N TYR A 277 -21.42 -15.26 -6.02
CA TYR A 277 -20.44 -16.21 -6.57
C TYR A 277 -19.07 -16.03 -5.93
N THR A 278 -18.40 -17.14 -5.65
CA THR A 278 -17.02 -17.15 -5.15
C THR A 278 -16.05 -17.35 -6.31
N LEU A 279 -14.95 -16.58 -6.33
CA LEU A 279 -13.89 -16.73 -7.32
C LEU A 279 -13.02 -17.94 -6.99
N GLU A 280 -13.08 -18.99 -7.82
CA GLU A 280 -12.31 -20.21 -7.61
C GLU A 280 -10.88 -20.12 -8.16
N ARG A 281 -10.71 -19.46 -9.31
CA ARG A 281 -9.42 -19.39 -10.02
C ARG A 281 -9.33 -18.16 -10.91
N LEU A 282 -8.10 -17.80 -11.29
CA LEU A 282 -7.88 -16.86 -12.39
C LEU A 282 -7.84 -17.59 -13.74
N GLU A 283 -8.38 -16.94 -14.76
CA GLU A 283 -8.56 -17.46 -16.12
C GLU A 283 -7.77 -16.61 -17.12
N ALA A 284 -7.23 -17.26 -18.15
CA ALA A 284 -6.55 -16.56 -19.24
C ALA A 284 -7.52 -15.76 -20.11
N ASN A 285 -7.04 -14.64 -20.65
CA ASN A 285 -7.77 -13.67 -21.48
C ASN A 285 -8.98 -13.05 -20.77
N THR A 286 -8.94 -12.99 -19.43
CA THR A 286 -10.01 -12.44 -18.59
C THR A 286 -9.53 -11.18 -17.88
N SER A 287 -10.42 -10.18 -17.83
CA SER A 287 -10.21 -8.91 -17.14
C SER A 287 -10.92 -8.91 -15.80
N TYR A 288 -10.15 -8.78 -14.71
CA TYR A 288 -10.68 -8.71 -13.35
C TYR A 288 -10.78 -7.25 -12.90
N VAL A 289 -12.01 -6.79 -12.69
CA VAL A 289 -12.30 -5.40 -12.33
C VAL A 289 -12.37 -5.26 -10.81
N ILE A 290 -11.73 -4.25 -10.28
CA ILE A 290 -11.64 -3.93 -8.86
C ILE A 290 -12.13 -2.50 -8.67
N GLY A 291 -13.06 -2.28 -7.75
CA GLY A 291 -13.51 -0.93 -7.42
C GLY A 291 -12.35 -0.06 -6.93
N GLY A 292 -12.04 1.00 -7.66
CA GLY A 292 -11.13 2.07 -7.25
C GLY A 292 -11.81 3.00 -6.27
N LEU A 293 -12.18 2.47 -5.10
CA LEU A 293 -12.99 3.15 -4.09
C LEU A 293 -12.35 3.00 -2.71
N VAL A 294 -12.20 4.13 -2.01
CA VAL A 294 -11.77 4.16 -0.60
C VAL A 294 -12.87 4.81 0.22
N ASP A 295 -13.79 4.00 0.73
CA ASP A 295 -14.99 4.48 1.43
C ASP A 295 -15.16 3.85 2.83
N ARG A 296 -14.24 2.95 3.20
CA ARG A 296 -14.33 2.10 4.39
C ARG A 296 -15.62 1.26 4.42
N ASN A 297 -16.09 0.80 3.26
CA ASN A 297 -17.33 0.03 3.07
C ASN A 297 -18.59 0.77 3.54
N ARG A 298 -18.63 2.09 3.32
CA ARG A 298 -19.79 2.94 3.53
C ARG A 298 -20.84 2.71 2.43
N GLU A 299 -20.39 2.56 1.19
CA GLU A 299 -21.20 2.41 -0.02
C GLU A 299 -21.44 0.92 -0.34
N LYS A 300 -22.16 0.22 0.54
CA LYS A 300 -22.39 -1.23 0.41
C LYS A 300 -23.06 -1.60 -0.91
N GLY A 301 -22.46 -2.57 -1.62
CA GLY A 301 -22.99 -3.10 -2.87
C GLY A 301 -22.93 -2.15 -4.07
N LEU A 302 -22.22 -1.02 -3.98
CA LEU A 302 -22.07 -0.07 -5.08
C LEU A 302 -21.42 -0.72 -6.31
N CYS A 303 -20.29 -1.41 -6.10
CA CYS A 303 -19.59 -2.15 -7.15
C CYS A 303 -20.46 -3.29 -7.73
N TYR A 304 -21.16 -4.03 -6.88
CA TYR A 304 -22.05 -5.11 -7.31
C TYR A 304 -23.20 -4.61 -8.19
N LYS A 305 -23.88 -3.53 -7.79
CA LYS A 305 -24.97 -2.91 -8.58
C LYS A 305 -24.45 -2.47 -9.95
N ARG A 306 -23.32 -1.76 -9.97
CA ARG A 306 -22.67 -1.33 -11.22
C ARG A 306 -22.35 -2.53 -12.12
N ALA A 307 -21.73 -3.59 -11.59
CA ALA A 307 -21.42 -4.77 -12.39
C ALA A 307 -22.66 -5.44 -13.00
N ARG A 308 -23.78 -5.49 -12.24
CA ARG A 308 -25.07 -6.01 -12.72
C ARG A 308 -25.69 -5.13 -13.80
N GLU A 309 -25.61 -3.81 -13.68
CA GLU A 309 -26.06 -2.86 -14.70
C GLU A 309 -25.29 -3.04 -16.02
N PHE A 310 -23.98 -3.28 -15.93
CA PHE A 310 -23.11 -3.54 -17.09
C PHE A 310 -23.16 -4.97 -17.61
N LYS A 311 -23.93 -5.87 -16.96
CA LYS A 311 -24.09 -7.28 -17.35
C LYS A 311 -22.76 -8.01 -17.52
N VAL A 312 -21.87 -7.88 -16.54
CA VAL A 312 -20.60 -8.63 -16.48
C VAL A 312 -20.65 -9.67 -15.36
N ARG A 313 -19.77 -10.67 -15.40
CA ARG A 313 -19.66 -11.65 -14.29
C ARG A 313 -19.28 -10.92 -13.02
N THR A 314 -19.71 -11.45 -11.88
CA THR A 314 -19.28 -10.95 -10.57
C THR A 314 -18.71 -12.09 -9.75
N ALA A 315 -17.74 -11.80 -8.91
CA ALA A 315 -17.27 -12.78 -7.92
C ALA A 315 -16.74 -12.07 -6.68
N LYS A 316 -16.84 -12.72 -5.52
CA LYS A 316 -16.11 -12.35 -4.30
C LYS A 316 -14.87 -13.22 -4.17
N LEU A 317 -13.83 -12.70 -3.52
CA LEU A 317 -12.68 -13.53 -3.16
C LEU A 317 -13.09 -14.56 -2.09
N PRO A 318 -12.53 -15.79 -2.11
CA PRO A 318 -12.88 -16.87 -1.18
C PRO A 318 -12.36 -16.65 0.26
N ILE A 319 -12.24 -15.42 0.74
CA ILE A 319 -11.59 -15.09 2.02
C ILE A 319 -12.26 -15.82 3.20
N GLY A 320 -13.59 -15.90 3.21
CA GLY A 320 -14.35 -16.53 4.30
C GLY A 320 -14.17 -18.05 4.41
N GLU A 321 -13.72 -18.71 3.34
CA GLU A 321 -13.43 -20.15 3.33
C GLU A 321 -12.07 -20.43 3.98
N TYR A 322 -11.08 -19.58 3.69
CA TYR A 322 -9.70 -19.81 4.11
C TYR A 322 -9.32 -19.09 5.41
N MET A 323 -10.02 -18.03 5.82
CA MET A 323 -9.62 -17.21 6.97
C MET A 323 -10.72 -17.06 8.01
N ALA A 324 -10.37 -17.23 9.28
CA ALA A 324 -11.20 -16.86 10.43
C ALA A 324 -10.86 -15.42 10.89
N MET A 325 -11.45 -14.41 10.26
CA MET A 325 -11.15 -13.02 10.63
C MET A 325 -12.03 -12.49 11.76
N GLN A 326 -11.43 -11.76 12.72
CA GLN A 326 -12.13 -10.95 13.73
C GLN A 326 -12.66 -9.62 13.17
N SER A 327 -12.24 -9.25 11.95
CA SER A 327 -12.55 -7.96 11.30
C SER A 327 -13.34 -8.14 10.00
N ARG A 328 -13.74 -7.03 9.36
CA ARG A 328 -14.53 -7.00 8.12
C ARG A 328 -13.82 -7.70 6.95
N TYR A 329 -14.60 -8.43 6.13
CA TYR A 329 -14.14 -9.12 4.92
C TYR A 329 -13.84 -8.21 3.72
N VAL A 330 -13.97 -6.88 3.87
CA VAL A 330 -13.74 -5.92 2.79
C VAL A 330 -12.29 -5.43 2.81
N LEU A 331 -11.58 -5.76 1.74
CA LEU A 331 -10.16 -5.45 1.51
C LEU A 331 -9.98 -4.12 0.76
N THR A 332 -8.79 -3.53 0.87
CA THR A 332 -8.44 -2.34 0.08
C THR A 332 -8.08 -2.72 -1.37
N THR A 333 -8.18 -1.77 -2.30
CA THR A 333 -7.87 -1.98 -3.72
C THR A 333 -6.50 -2.62 -3.93
N ASN A 334 -5.47 -2.13 -3.23
CA ASN A 334 -4.13 -2.70 -3.33
C ASN A 334 -4.01 -4.12 -2.78
N GLN A 335 -4.76 -4.46 -1.71
CA GLN A 335 -4.73 -5.80 -1.14
C GLN A 335 -5.33 -6.80 -2.12
N VAL A 336 -6.43 -6.45 -2.80
CA VAL A 336 -7.04 -7.30 -3.83
C VAL A 336 -6.05 -7.57 -4.96
N VAL A 337 -5.41 -6.53 -5.51
CA VAL A 337 -4.38 -6.70 -6.56
C VAL A 337 -3.23 -7.59 -6.07
N GLU A 338 -2.75 -7.37 -4.86
CA GLU A 338 -1.62 -8.13 -4.30
C GLU A 338 -1.97 -9.61 -4.09
N ILE A 339 -3.17 -9.91 -3.57
CA ILE A 339 -3.65 -11.29 -3.41
C ILE A 339 -3.77 -11.98 -4.77
N MET A 340 -4.33 -11.32 -5.77
CA MET A 340 -4.48 -11.91 -7.10
C MET A 340 -3.12 -12.15 -7.76
N ALA A 341 -2.19 -11.20 -7.64
CA ALA A 341 -0.83 -11.36 -8.12
C ALA A 341 -0.14 -12.55 -7.42
N LYS A 342 -0.34 -12.70 -6.10
CA LYS A 342 0.17 -13.84 -5.33
C LYS A 342 -0.45 -15.17 -5.73
N TRP A 343 -1.75 -15.19 -6.02
CA TRP A 343 -2.41 -16.37 -6.54
C TRP A 343 -1.80 -16.82 -7.87
N LEU A 344 -1.45 -15.89 -8.78
CA LEU A 344 -0.75 -16.25 -10.02
C LEU A 344 0.61 -16.93 -9.75
N GLU A 345 1.26 -16.66 -8.60
CA GLU A 345 2.53 -17.30 -8.25
C GLU A 345 2.37 -18.72 -7.70
N CYS A 346 1.34 -18.95 -6.88
CA CYS A 346 1.22 -20.15 -6.04
C CYS A 346 -0.01 -21.03 -6.32
N GLY A 347 -1.03 -20.52 -7.02
CA GLY A 347 -2.28 -21.22 -7.31
C GLY A 347 -3.17 -21.51 -6.10
N ASP A 348 -2.91 -20.87 -4.95
CA ASP A 348 -3.50 -21.21 -3.66
C ASP A 348 -3.97 -19.93 -2.95
N TRP A 349 -5.30 -19.81 -2.77
CA TRP A 349 -5.90 -18.65 -2.12
C TRP A 349 -5.49 -18.50 -0.66
N GLY A 350 -5.42 -19.60 0.10
CA GLY A 350 -5.00 -19.57 1.50
C GLY A 350 -3.59 -19.02 1.67
N LYS A 351 -2.64 -19.47 0.85
CA LYS A 351 -1.27 -18.92 0.83
C LYS A 351 -1.23 -17.46 0.41
N ALA A 352 -1.97 -17.09 -0.64
CA ALA A 352 -2.04 -15.71 -1.10
C ALA A 352 -2.60 -14.78 -0.02
N PHE A 353 -3.64 -15.19 0.69
CA PHE A 353 -4.21 -14.41 1.80
C PHE A 353 -3.24 -14.27 2.97
N LEU A 354 -2.56 -15.35 3.37
CA LEU A 354 -1.60 -15.31 4.48
C LEU A 354 -0.39 -14.41 4.20
N ASP A 355 0.06 -14.33 2.94
CA ASP A 355 1.19 -13.49 2.56
C ASP A 355 0.82 -12.00 2.58
N VAL A 356 -0.41 -11.66 2.20
CA VAL A 356 -0.86 -10.26 2.03
C VAL A 356 -1.56 -9.69 3.26
N ILE A 357 -2.35 -10.50 3.98
CA ILE A 357 -3.14 -10.04 5.13
C ILE A 357 -2.31 -10.26 6.41
N PRO A 358 -1.90 -9.19 7.12
CA PRO A 358 -1.04 -9.32 8.30
C PRO A 358 -1.68 -10.19 9.39
N LYS A 359 -0.88 -11.05 10.03
CA LYS A 359 -1.33 -11.99 11.08
C LYS A 359 -2.16 -11.33 12.19
N ARG A 360 -1.85 -10.08 12.57
CA ARG A 360 -2.59 -9.31 13.59
C ARG A 360 -4.03 -8.92 13.21
N LYS A 361 -4.43 -9.05 11.93
CA LYS A 361 -5.82 -8.89 11.47
C LYS A 361 -6.64 -10.19 11.55
N GLY A 362 -6.10 -11.22 12.20
CA GLY A 362 -6.79 -12.50 12.43
C GLY A 362 -6.61 -13.51 11.31
N GLY A 363 -5.47 -13.49 10.61
CA GLY A 363 -5.20 -14.47 9.55
C GLY A 363 -4.72 -15.81 10.09
N THR A 364 -5.64 -16.60 10.64
CA THR A 364 -5.42 -18.03 10.86
C THR A 364 -6.21 -18.81 9.83
N LEU A 365 -5.56 -19.82 9.22
CA LEU A 365 -6.26 -20.77 8.35
C LEU A 365 -7.31 -21.49 9.18
N LYS A 366 -8.49 -21.72 8.60
CA LYS A 366 -9.44 -22.67 9.19
C LYS A 366 -8.84 -24.08 9.05
N SER A 367 -8.40 -24.65 10.16
CA SER A 367 -7.90 -26.03 10.22
C SER A 367 -9.07 -27.01 9.96
N GLY A 368 -8.91 -27.92 9.01
CA GLY A 368 -9.53 -29.25 9.12
C GLY A 368 -8.74 -30.05 10.17
N ASP A 369 -9.45 -30.75 11.05
CA ASP A 369 -8.90 -31.42 12.23
C ASP A 369 -7.71 -32.35 11.94
N ALA A 370 -6.56 -32.11 12.61
CA ALA A 370 -5.72 -33.12 13.30
C ALA A 370 -4.48 -32.48 13.98
N GLU A 371 -4.56 -32.41 15.32
CA GLU A 371 -3.51 -32.55 16.36
C GLU A 371 -2.25 -31.62 16.43
N SER A 372 -2.36 -30.64 17.34
CA SER A 372 -1.53 -30.44 18.57
C SER A 372 -0.01 -30.66 18.57
N ARG A 373 0.74 -29.56 18.77
CA ARG A 373 1.79 -29.28 19.80
C ARG A 373 2.47 -27.96 19.38
N GLY A 374 2.48 -26.85 20.10
CA GLY A 374 2.53 -26.62 21.53
C GLY A 374 3.77 -25.77 21.83
N SER A 375 3.64 -24.44 21.82
CA SER A 375 4.48 -23.52 22.61
C SER A 375 3.83 -22.13 22.68
N LYS A 376 3.33 -21.83 23.89
CA LYS A 376 2.96 -20.49 24.33
C LYS A 376 4.25 -19.73 24.61
N GLU A 377 4.44 -18.57 24.00
CA GLU A 377 5.18 -17.47 24.63
C GLU A 377 4.34 -16.20 24.52
N GLU A 378 3.92 -15.73 25.69
CA GLU A 378 3.38 -14.39 25.91
C GLU A 378 4.50 -13.37 25.75
N ASN A 379 4.24 -12.29 25.02
CA ASN A 379 4.77 -10.98 25.36
C ASN A 379 3.84 -9.92 24.81
N GLY A 380 3.07 -9.32 25.71
CA GLY A 380 2.26 -8.15 25.46
C GLY A 380 3.13 -6.90 25.45
N VAL A 381 3.07 -6.16 24.34
CA VAL A 381 3.30 -4.71 24.32
C VAL A 381 2.22 -4.13 23.41
N SER A 382 1.29 -3.40 24.02
CA SER A 382 0.28 -2.59 23.37
C SER A 382 0.97 -1.40 22.71
N ASP A 383 0.97 -1.36 21.38
CA ASP A 383 1.31 -0.17 20.61
C ASP A 383 0.08 0.20 19.77
N GLU A 384 -0.64 1.20 20.24
CA GLU A 384 -1.78 1.80 19.57
C GLU A 384 -1.24 2.69 18.43
N GLU A 385 -1.16 2.15 17.21
CA GLU A 385 -0.91 2.99 16.05
C GLU A 385 -2.22 3.45 15.40
N GLU A 386 -2.54 4.71 15.68
CA GLU A 386 -3.45 5.54 14.90
C GLU A 386 -3.04 5.53 13.41
N ASP A 387 -4.01 5.27 12.54
CA ASP A 387 -3.89 5.28 11.08
C ASP A 387 -3.67 6.71 10.56
N GLU A 388 -2.44 7.21 10.69
CA GLU A 388 -1.96 8.46 10.08
C GLU A 388 -1.42 8.22 8.65
N SER A 389 -2.32 8.45 7.68
CA SER A 389 -2.14 9.23 6.45
C SER A 389 -0.83 9.17 5.61
N ALA A 390 -1.05 8.94 4.32
CA ALA A 390 -0.30 9.48 3.17
C ALA A 390 1.23 9.26 3.16
N GLU A 391 1.64 8.06 2.75
CA GLU A 391 2.97 7.85 2.18
C GLU A 391 2.97 8.27 0.69
N GLU A 392 3.62 9.39 0.41
CA GLU A 392 4.13 9.74 -0.91
C GLU A 392 5.33 8.83 -1.23
N PRO A 393 5.37 8.15 -2.39
CA PRO A 393 6.56 7.42 -2.83
C PRO A 393 7.68 8.41 -3.18
N ALA A 394 8.89 8.16 -2.68
CA ALA A 394 10.08 8.91 -3.10
C ALA A 394 10.38 8.65 -4.60
N PRO A 395 10.59 9.69 -5.42
CA PRO A 395 11.05 9.52 -6.80
C PRO A 395 12.56 9.30 -6.83
N GLY A 396 13.03 8.42 -7.73
CA GLY A 396 14.43 8.33 -8.12
C GLY A 396 15.16 7.10 -7.58
N ALA A 397 14.92 5.94 -8.19
CA ALA A 397 16.00 4.97 -8.41
C ALA A 397 16.47 5.20 -9.84
N GLU A 398 17.62 5.86 -9.98
CA GLU A 398 18.35 5.95 -11.25
C GLU A 398 18.61 4.52 -11.74
N VAL A 399 18.13 4.23 -12.94
CA VAL A 399 18.50 3.02 -13.67
C VAL A 399 19.80 3.35 -14.41
N PRO A 400 20.86 2.53 -14.34
CA PRO A 400 22.08 2.79 -15.11
C PRO A 400 21.73 2.71 -16.59
N SER A 401 22.02 3.79 -17.32
CA SER A 401 21.94 3.82 -18.78
C SER A 401 23.04 2.94 -19.37
N GLU A 402 22.65 1.89 -20.08
CA GLU A 402 23.57 1.15 -20.96
C GLU A 402 23.96 2.06 -22.14
N GLU A 403 25.26 2.28 -22.25
CA GLU A 403 25.90 3.04 -23.31
C GLU A 403 25.77 2.24 -24.63
N LYS A 404 24.89 2.69 -25.53
CA LYS A 404 24.86 2.20 -26.91
C LYS A 404 26.07 2.75 -27.65
N THR A 405 27.05 1.89 -27.88
CA THR A 405 28.14 2.14 -28.83
C THR A 405 27.55 2.10 -30.24
N THR A 406 27.42 3.25 -30.88
CA THR A 406 27.12 3.36 -32.31
C THR A 406 28.42 3.19 -33.09
N PRO A 407 28.50 2.31 -34.11
CA PRO A 407 29.71 2.19 -34.93
C PRO A 407 29.84 3.40 -35.88
N GLN A 408 31.05 3.94 -35.99
CA GLN A 408 31.40 4.97 -36.99
C GLN A 408 31.38 4.37 -38.40
N PRO A 409 31.01 5.15 -39.44
CA PRO A 409 31.15 4.71 -40.82
C PRO A 409 32.59 4.86 -41.31
N GLU A 410 33.12 3.82 -41.95
CA GLU A 410 34.37 3.82 -42.70
C GLU A 410 34.24 4.74 -43.93
N THR A 411 35.05 5.79 -43.99
CA THR A 411 35.24 6.58 -45.21
C THR A 411 36.34 5.95 -46.05
N GLN A 412 35.92 5.38 -47.19
CA GLN A 412 36.80 4.88 -48.25
C GLN A 412 37.66 6.02 -48.82
N GLN A 413 38.98 5.79 -48.87
CA GLN A 413 39.90 6.56 -49.69
C GLN A 413 39.59 6.27 -51.16
N GLN A 414 39.24 7.32 -51.90
CA GLN A 414 39.21 7.29 -53.36
C GLN A 414 40.56 7.75 -53.87
N ASP A 415 41.25 6.86 -54.59
CA ASP A 415 42.37 7.15 -55.46
C ASP A 415 41.97 8.21 -56.49
N ILE A 416 42.69 9.33 -56.51
CA ILE A 416 42.69 10.25 -57.66
C ILE A 416 44.00 10.00 -58.41
N THR A 417 43.85 9.41 -59.59
CA THR A 417 44.88 9.39 -60.63
C THR A 417 44.56 10.49 -61.63
N GLN A 418 45.62 11.21 -62.03
CA GLN A 418 45.73 12.29 -63.02
C GLN A 418 45.59 13.72 -62.51
#